data_AF-A0A2G9M0J4-F1
#
_entry.id   AF-A0A2G9M0J4-F1
#
_cell.length_a   1.000
_cell.length_b   1.000
_cell.length_c   1.000
_cell.angle_alpha   90.00
_cell.angle_beta   90.00
_cell.angle_gamma   90.00
#
_symmetry.space_group_name_H-M   'P 1'
#
loop_
_entity.id
_entity.type
_entity.pdbx_description
1 polymer ?
#
loop_
_entity_poly.entity_id
_entity_poly.type
_entity_poly.pdbx_seq_one_letter_code
_entity_poly.pdbx_strand_id
1 'polypeptide(L)'
;MRGSSAFKGLVESAKELGKNSGLRQFVKKTVLLFMIFLALPILLYPFLNHMRYPSGRDPLPFMLVDLGNTAIFIAIAFFFLARKKLMELKTYRHNLHEALRAGALMLVSLTAYLMIRFFTYKHLEYAFAHRLLFVILIMASIVAVFSILIVLIFGREFICDFARGFKREIVISSILILLYYIVNVNIRKSWELLGRGITFIEYRLLRLTFGQAYMNITGNSYMLGTKGFTVSIGQLCSSVDSMALFLGLYILILCIDWRHINKLRMALIFLPGLITLYFVNIIRIYLLMVMGVIISPSFAVGLFHSNAGWTLFILHSIAFWSLFYPWVMPRSRGAGR
;
A
#
# COMPACT_ATOMS: atom_id res chain seq x y z
N MET A 1 23.00 -25.49 -2.45
CA MET A 1 21.78 -25.53 -3.30
C MET A 1 20.62 -26.26 -2.60
N ARG A 2 20.01 -25.66 -1.55
CA ARG A 2 18.79 -26.18 -0.87
C ARG A 2 17.59 -25.20 -0.96
N GLY A 3 17.60 -24.31 -1.96
CA GLY A 3 16.45 -23.42 -2.23
C GLY A 3 15.26 -24.11 -2.90
N SER A 4 15.37 -25.40 -3.24
CA SER A 4 14.34 -26.12 -4.01
C SER A 4 13.15 -26.62 -3.17
N SER A 5 13.25 -26.77 -1.84
CA SER A 5 12.15 -27.35 -1.04
C SER A 5 11.01 -26.37 -0.79
N ALA A 6 11.33 -25.09 -0.53
CA ALA A 6 10.33 -24.04 -0.32
C ALA A 6 9.52 -23.76 -1.59
N PHE A 7 10.18 -23.76 -2.75
CA PHE A 7 9.51 -23.54 -4.04
C PHE A 7 8.65 -24.74 -4.45
N LYS A 8 9.09 -25.99 -4.20
CA LYS A 8 8.26 -27.18 -4.41
C LYS A 8 6.99 -27.17 -3.53
N GLY A 9 7.11 -26.78 -2.26
CA GLY A 9 5.96 -26.64 -1.37
C GLY A 9 4.94 -25.58 -1.83
N LEU A 10 5.41 -24.49 -2.46
CA LEU A 10 4.53 -23.48 -3.08
C LEU A 10 3.77 -24.03 -4.29
N VAL A 11 4.44 -24.81 -5.15
CA VAL A 11 3.83 -25.42 -6.34
C VAL A 11 2.82 -26.52 -5.97
N GLU A 12 3.12 -27.34 -4.96
CA GLU A 12 2.16 -28.33 -4.44
C GLU A 12 0.97 -27.65 -3.75
N SER A 13 1.21 -26.60 -2.96
CA SER A 13 0.13 -25.78 -2.41
C SER A 13 -0.74 -25.18 -3.51
N ALA A 14 -0.16 -24.72 -4.63
CA ALA A 14 -0.91 -24.20 -5.77
C ALA A 14 -1.80 -25.27 -6.45
N LYS A 15 -1.37 -26.53 -6.48
CA LYS A 15 -2.20 -27.63 -6.99
C LYS A 15 -3.33 -28.01 -6.03
N GLU A 16 -3.06 -28.04 -4.72
CA GLU A 16 -4.06 -28.26 -3.68
C GLU A 16 -5.14 -27.15 -3.68
N LEU A 17 -4.72 -25.90 -3.87
CA LEU A 17 -5.59 -24.72 -4.00
C LEU A 17 -6.64 -24.87 -5.12
N GLY A 18 -6.35 -25.65 -6.17
CA GLY A 18 -7.27 -25.88 -7.28
C GLY A 18 -8.44 -26.82 -6.98
N LYS A 19 -8.34 -27.68 -5.95
CA LYS A 19 -9.34 -28.71 -5.65
C LYS A 19 -10.49 -28.21 -4.77
N ASN A 20 -10.27 -27.22 -3.92
CA ASN A 20 -11.34 -26.69 -3.06
C ASN A 20 -12.28 -25.75 -3.84
N SER A 21 -13.53 -26.18 -4.01
CA SER A 21 -14.56 -25.43 -4.74
C SER A 21 -14.94 -24.09 -4.07
N GLY A 22 -14.97 -24.04 -2.74
CA GLY A 22 -15.27 -22.82 -1.97
C GLY A 22 -14.16 -21.79 -2.06
N LEU A 23 -12.90 -22.21 -1.95
CA LEU A 23 -11.76 -21.31 -2.14
C LEU A 23 -11.68 -20.79 -3.57
N ARG A 24 -11.90 -21.65 -4.58
CA ARG A 24 -11.95 -21.22 -5.98
C ARG A 24 -13.05 -20.20 -6.22
N GLN A 25 -14.22 -20.37 -5.60
CA GLN A 25 -15.30 -19.39 -5.64
C GLN A 25 -14.88 -18.06 -4.98
N PHE A 26 -14.27 -18.12 -3.80
CA PHE A 26 -13.76 -16.94 -3.09
C PHE A 26 -12.75 -16.16 -3.95
N VAL A 27 -11.74 -16.83 -4.51
CA VAL A 27 -10.72 -16.19 -5.36
C VAL A 27 -11.35 -15.54 -6.58
N LYS A 28 -12.26 -16.22 -7.29
CA LYS A 28 -12.97 -15.64 -8.43
C LYS A 28 -13.74 -14.37 -8.06
N LYS A 29 -14.47 -14.40 -6.95
CA LYS A 29 -15.22 -13.25 -6.44
C LYS A 29 -14.30 -12.10 -6.01
N THR A 30 -13.18 -12.40 -5.37
CA THR A 30 -12.17 -11.39 -4.99
C THR A 30 -11.53 -10.74 -6.21
N VAL A 31 -11.19 -11.52 -7.25
CA VAL A 31 -10.70 -10.97 -8.52
C VAL A 31 -11.75 -10.09 -9.18
N LEU A 32 -13.02 -10.53 -9.22
CA LEU A 32 -14.12 -9.72 -9.74
C LEU A 32 -14.28 -8.40 -8.97
N LEU A 33 -14.23 -8.44 -7.63
CA LEU A 33 -14.26 -7.25 -6.78
C LEU A 33 -13.12 -6.30 -7.13
N PHE A 34 -11.90 -6.82 -7.27
CA PHE A 34 -10.73 -6.01 -7.59
C PHE A 34 -10.81 -5.39 -9.00
N MET A 35 -11.30 -6.15 -9.98
CA MET A 35 -11.53 -5.63 -11.34
C MET A 35 -12.56 -4.49 -11.35
N ILE A 36 -13.68 -4.63 -10.62
CA ILE A 36 -14.67 -3.56 -10.49
C ILE A 36 -14.09 -2.37 -9.73
N PHE A 37 -13.34 -2.62 -8.65
CA PHE A 37 -12.66 -1.59 -7.86
C PHE A 37 -11.68 -0.78 -8.70
N LEU A 38 -10.95 -1.40 -9.63
CA LEU A 38 -10.04 -0.71 -10.55
C LEU A 38 -10.79 -0.01 -11.70
N ALA A 39 -11.81 -0.65 -12.25
CA ALA A 39 -12.59 -0.09 -13.36
C ALA A 39 -13.40 1.14 -12.92
N LEU A 40 -13.96 1.13 -11.72
CA LEU A 40 -14.86 2.20 -11.27
C LEU A 40 -14.19 3.59 -11.26
N PRO A 41 -13.00 3.81 -10.67
CA PRO A 41 -12.29 5.09 -10.76
C PRO A 41 -11.93 5.49 -12.19
N ILE A 42 -11.59 4.53 -13.06
CA ILE A 42 -11.27 4.79 -14.48
C ILE A 42 -12.52 5.28 -15.22
N LEU A 43 -13.65 4.63 -15.00
CA LEU A 43 -14.95 5.00 -15.59
C LEU A 43 -15.44 6.35 -15.07
N LEU A 44 -15.22 6.63 -13.79
CA LEU A 44 -15.59 7.91 -13.17
C LEU A 44 -14.58 9.02 -13.46
N TYR A 45 -13.39 8.70 -13.95
CA TYR A 45 -12.30 9.67 -14.13
C TYR A 45 -12.69 10.89 -14.98
N PRO A 46 -13.35 10.76 -16.14
CA PRO A 46 -13.76 11.92 -16.92
C PRO A 46 -14.63 12.87 -16.10
N PHE A 47 -15.60 12.35 -15.35
CA PHE A 47 -16.49 13.16 -14.52
C PHE A 47 -15.74 13.79 -13.33
N LEU A 48 -14.93 13.01 -12.63
CA LEU A 48 -14.13 13.49 -11.49
C LEU A 48 -13.09 14.53 -11.90
N ASN A 49 -12.51 14.42 -13.10
CA ASN A 49 -11.52 15.36 -13.61
C ASN A 49 -12.15 16.73 -13.94
N HIS A 50 -13.42 16.78 -14.36
CA HIS A 50 -14.14 18.05 -14.55
C HIS A 50 -14.46 18.75 -13.22
N MET A 51 -14.53 18.01 -12.11
CA MET A 51 -14.79 18.54 -10.77
C MET A 51 -13.50 18.80 -9.98
N ARG A 52 -12.35 18.86 -10.65
CA ARG A 52 -11.07 19.08 -9.99
C ARG A 52 -10.97 20.54 -9.54
N TYR A 53 -10.53 20.74 -8.29
CA TYR A 53 -10.38 22.08 -7.74
C TYR A 53 -9.35 22.90 -8.54
N PRO A 54 -9.60 24.20 -8.79
CA PRO A 54 -8.67 25.06 -9.54
C PRO A 54 -7.27 25.13 -8.93
N SER A 55 -7.17 24.97 -7.61
CA SER A 55 -5.90 24.92 -6.88
C SER A 55 -5.06 23.68 -7.18
N GLY A 56 -5.60 22.68 -7.88
CA GLY A 56 -5.01 21.37 -8.10
C GLY A 56 -4.88 20.51 -6.81
N ARG A 57 -5.23 21.07 -5.64
CA ARG A 57 -5.14 20.41 -4.34
C ARG A 57 -6.53 19.98 -3.90
N ASP A 58 -6.91 18.79 -4.32
CA ASP A 58 -8.05 18.10 -3.73
C ASP A 58 -7.67 17.78 -2.26
N PRO A 59 -8.49 18.08 -1.25
CA PRO A 59 -8.16 17.83 0.16
C PRO A 59 -8.31 16.35 0.58
N LEU A 60 -8.93 15.52 -0.27
CA LEU A 60 -9.22 14.11 -0.01
C LEU A 60 -8.18 13.04 -0.46
N PRO A 61 -7.32 13.25 -1.48
CA PRO A 61 -6.52 12.18 -2.08
C PRO A 61 -5.42 11.67 -1.14
N PHE A 62 -4.89 12.52 -0.24
CA PHE A 62 -3.84 12.09 0.69
C PHE A 62 -4.31 10.98 1.64
N MET A 63 -5.51 11.10 2.22
CA MET A 63 -6.05 10.05 3.11
C MET A 63 -6.37 8.75 2.37
N LEU A 64 -6.88 8.83 1.14
CA LEU A 64 -7.26 7.65 0.35
C LEU A 64 -6.04 6.80 -0.05
N VAL A 65 -4.93 7.44 -0.42
CA VAL A 65 -3.68 6.72 -0.76
C VAL A 65 -3.13 5.97 0.46
N ASP A 66 -3.12 6.61 1.62
CA ASP A 66 -2.63 6.01 2.87
C ASP A 66 -3.50 4.84 3.34
N LEU A 67 -4.83 5.00 3.21
CA LEU A 67 -5.79 3.94 3.48
C LEU A 67 -5.60 2.76 2.52
N GLY A 68 -5.34 3.02 1.24
CA GLY A 68 -5.08 1.98 0.23
C GLY A 68 -3.83 1.14 0.55
N ASN A 69 -2.71 1.79 0.88
CA ASN A 69 -1.49 1.10 1.28
C ASN A 69 -1.71 0.24 2.54
N THR A 70 -2.44 0.79 3.51
CA THR A 70 -2.81 0.09 4.73
C THR A 70 -3.71 -1.11 4.42
N ALA A 71 -4.72 -0.95 3.55
CA ALA A 71 -5.63 -2.01 3.08
C ALA A 71 -4.90 -3.19 2.44
N ILE A 72 -3.88 -2.94 1.62
CA ILE A 72 -3.07 -4.00 1.03
C ILE A 72 -2.32 -4.78 2.11
N PHE A 73 -1.69 -4.07 3.04
CA PHE A 73 -0.96 -4.71 4.14
C PHE A 73 -1.89 -5.59 5.00
N ILE A 74 -3.11 -5.12 5.25
CA ILE A 74 -4.17 -5.87 5.95
C ILE A 74 -4.53 -7.14 5.21
N ALA A 75 -4.79 -7.02 3.91
CA ALA A 75 -5.22 -8.14 3.10
C ALA A 75 -4.15 -9.24 3.12
N ILE A 76 -2.87 -8.86 3.03
CA ILE A 76 -1.74 -9.78 3.14
C ILE A 76 -1.70 -10.42 4.54
N ALA A 77 -1.71 -9.61 5.61
CA ALA A 77 -1.64 -10.11 6.98
C ALA A 77 -2.80 -11.07 7.30
N PHE A 78 -4.02 -10.67 6.93
CA PHE A 78 -5.22 -11.48 7.06
C PHE A 78 -5.08 -12.79 6.28
N PHE A 79 -4.65 -12.75 5.02
CA PHE A 79 -4.48 -13.95 4.20
C PHE A 79 -3.51 -14.95 4.84
N PHE A 80 -2.39 -14.47 5.38
CA PHE A 80 -1.43 -15.32 6.08
C PHE A 80 -1.99 -15.93 7.36
N LEU A 81 -2.69 -15.14 8.19
CA LEU A 81 -3.33 -15.60 9.43
C LEU A 81 -4.46 -16.60 9.16
N ALA A 82 -5.25 -16.33 8.13
CA ALA A 82 -6.46 -17.07 7.76
C ALA A 82 -6.18 -18.27 6.85
N ARG A 83 -4.94 -18.48 6.39
CA ARG A 83 -4.59 -19.42 5.31
C ARG A 83 -5.22 -20.81 5.45
N LYS A 84 -5.18 -21.41 6.65
CA LYS A 84 -5.71 -22.77 6.89
C LYS A 84 -7.23 -22.80 6.78
N LYS A 85 -7.91 -21.85 7.43
CA LYS A 85 -9.37 -21.73 7.40
C LYS A 85 -9.90 -21.34 6.02
N LEU A 86 -9.14 -20.56 5.24
CA LEU A 86 -9.48 -20.24 3.85
C LEU A 86 -9.55 -21.50 2.97
N MET A 87 -8.75 -22.52 3.28
CA MET A 87 -8.80 -23.83 2.61
C MET A 87 -10.02 -24.68 3.00
N GLU A 88 -10.84 -24.23 3.95
CA GLU A 88 -12.03 -24.93 4.45
C GLU A 88 -13.33 -24.18 4.13
N LEU A 89 -13.26 -23.16 3.27
CA LEU A 89 -14.41 -22.36 2.89
C LEU A 89 -15.49 -23.20 2.21
N LYS A 90 -16.74 -22.97 2.63
CA LYS A 90 -17.94 -23.53 1.99
C LYS A 90 -18.28 -22.75 0.72
N THR A 91 -18.95 -23.42 -0.22
CA THR A 91 -19.53 -22.77 -1.39
C THR A 91 -20.89 -22.18 -1.04
N TYR A 92 -21.15 -20.95 -1.48
CA TYR A 92 -22.44 -20.27 -1.27
C TYR A 92 -23.12 -20.01 -2.61
N ARG A 93 -24.44 -20.26 -2.68
CA ARG A 93 -25.24 -19.85 -3.83
C ARG A 93 -25.61 -18.37 -3.69
N HIS A 94 -25.53 -17.64 -4.79
CA HIS A 94 -25.81 -16.21 -4.79
C HIS A 94 -27.29 -15.98 -5.08
N ASN A 95 -27.98 -15.24 -4.21
CA ASN A 95 -29.38 -14.91 -4.40
C ASN A 95 -29.50 -13.70 -5.35
N LEU A 96 -30.09 -13.91 -6.53
CA LEU A 96 -30.21 -12.87 -7.55
C LEU A 96 -31.03 -11.65 -7.06
N HIS A 97 -32.07 -11.86 -6.26
CA HIS A 97 -32.88 -10.75 -5.74
C HIS A 97 -32.09 -9.88 -4.76
N GLU A 98 -31.24 -10.49 -3.94
CA GLU A 98 -30.34 -9.76 -3.05
C GLU A 98 -29.30 -8.97 -3.85
N ALA A 99 -28.73 -9.59 -4.90
CA ALA A 99 -27.80 -8.95 -5.81
C ALA A 99 -28.43 -7.71 -6.48
N LEU A 100 -29.65 -7.84 -7.00
CA LEU A 100 -30.35 -6.72 -7.64
C LEU A 100 -30.61 -5.56 -6.65
N ARG A 101 -31.03 -5.86 -5.43
CA ARG A 101 -31.22 -4.84 -4.38
C ARG A 101 -29.92 -4.15 -3.99
N ALA A 102 -28.85 -4.92 -3.78
CA ALA A 102 -27.53 -4.37 -3.50
C ALA A 102 -27.01 -3.52 -4.67
N GLY A 103 -27.22 -3.96 -5.91
CA GLY A 103 -26.87 -3.21 -7.11
C GLY A 103 -27.59 -1.86 -7.19
N ALA A 104 -28.91 -1.84 -6.97
CA ALA A 104 -29.68 -0.60 -6.91
C ALA A 104 -29.18 0.34 -5.80
N LEU A 105 -28.93 -0.19 -4.59
CA LEU A 105 -28.42 0.60 -3.47
C LEU A 105 -27.01 1.14 -3.72
N MET A 106 -26.17 0.39 -4.45
CA MET A 106 -24.83 0.83 -4.86
C MET A 106 -24.92 2.00 -5.82
N LEU A 107 -25.84 1.96 -6.80
CA LEU A 107 -26.07 3.06 -7.74
C LEU A 107 -26.56 4.32 -7.03
N VAL A 108 -27.48 4.18 -6.07
CA VAL A 108 -27.93 5.31 -5.24
C VAL A 108 -26.77 5.90 -4.43
N SER A 109 -25.96 5.05 -3.79
CA SER A 109 -24.82 5.48 -2.98
C SER A 109 -23.74 6.15 -3.82
N LEU A 110 -23.48 5.64 -5.02
CA LEU A 110 -22.56 6.23 -5.98
C LEU A 110 -23.07 7.58 -6.48
N THR A 111 -24.36 7.67 -6.80
CA THR A 111 -25.00 8.94 -7.21
C THR A 111 -24.89 9.98 -6.10
N ALA A 112 -25.15 9.59 -4.85
CA ALA A 112 -24.97 10.47 -3.69
C ALA A 112 -23.53 10.98 -3.57
N TYR A 113 -22.53 10.09 -3.70
CA TYR A 113 -21.11 10.49 -3.73
C TYR A 113 -20.83 11.53 -4.83
N LEU A 114 -21.30 11.29 -6.05
CA LEU A 114 -21.10 12.21 -7.19
C LEU A 114 -21.81 13.55 -6.97
N MET A 115 -23.01 13.54 -6.40
CA MET A 115 -23.76 14.76 -6.07
C MET A 115 -23.07 15.58 -4.98
N ILE A 116 -22.57 14.94 -3.92
CA ILE A 116 -21.80 15.62 -2.86
C ILE A 116 -20.54 16.25 -3.47
N ARG A 117 -19.81 15.51 -4.32
CA ARG A 117 -18.61 16.04 -5.01
C ARG A 117 -18.95 17.21 -5.91
N PHE A 118 -19.99 17.10 -6.72
CA PHE A 118 -20.46 18.18 -7.58
C PHE A 118 -20.85 19.42 -6.79
N PHE A 119 -21.56 19.25 -5.68
CA PHE A 119 -21.92 20.35 -4.78
C PHE A 119 -20.68 21.03 -4.20
N THR A 120 -19.71 20.26 -3.69
CA THR A 120 -18.47 20.83 -3.15
C THR A 120 -17.64 21.59 -4.18
N TYR A 121 -17.74 21.20 -5.45
CA TYR A 121 -17.10 21.89 -6.56
C TYR A 121 -17.80 23.21 -6.90
N LYS A 122 -19.14 23.22 -6.94
CA LYS A 122 -19.94 24.42 -7.24
C LYS A 122 -19.96 25.46 -6.11
N HIS A 123 -19.92 25.00 -4.85
CA HIS A 123 -20.02 25.85 -3.66
C HIS A 123 -18.75 25.79 -2.82
N LEU A 124 -17.64 26.16 -3.45
CA LEU A 124 -16.29 26.10 -2.88
C LEU A 124 -16.16 26.79 -1.51
N GLU A 125 -16.61 28.04 -1.39
CA GLU A 125 -16.52 28.81 -0.14
C GLU A 125 -17.28 28.13 1.01
N TYR A 126 -18.49 27.64 0.72
CA TYR A 126 -19.31 26.91 1.69
C TYR A 126 -18.68 25.56 2.08
N ALA A 127 -18.14 24.84 1.10
CA ALA A 127 -17.44 23.58 1.34
C ALA A 127 -16.18 23.78 2.20
N PHE A 128 -15.46 24.90 2.03
CA PHE A 128 -14.33 25.27 2.88
C PHE A 128 -14.77 25.64 4.30
N ALA A 129 -15.84 26.41 4.46
CA ALA A 129 -16.40 26.75 5.77
C ALA A 129 -16.84 25.49 6.55
N HIS A 130 -17.38 24.49 5.86
CA HIS A 130 -17.86 23.23 6.45
C HIS A 130 -16.98 22.02 6.08
N ARG A 131 -15.65 22.22 5.98
CA ARG A 131 -14.71 21.21 5.49
C ARG A 131 -14.87 19.84 6.13
N LEU A 132 -15.00 19.77 7.46
CA LEU A 132 -15.09 18.50 8.19
C LEU A 132 -16.34 17.70 7.79
N LEU A 133 -17.48 18.37 7.65
CA LEU A 133 -18.75 17.74 7.25
C LEU A 133 -18.62 17.09 5.88
N PHE A 134 -18.14 17.84 4.88
CA PHE A 134 -18.00 17.31 3.52
C PHE A 134 -16.97 16.18 3.43
N VAL A 135 -15.87 16.25 4.20
CA VAL A 135 -14.92 15.14 4.29
C VAL A 135 -15.61 13.88 4.84
N ILE A 136 -16.40 14.01 5.92
CA ILE A 136 -17.13 12.88 6.51
C ILE A 136 -18.16 12.31 5.51
N LEU A 137 -18.94 13.16 4.85
CA LEU A 137 -19.96 12.74 3.88
C LEU A 137 -19.34 12.02 2.67
N ILE A 138 -18.23 12.54 2.15
CA ILE A 138 -17.50 11.91 1.05
C ILE A 138 -16.92 10.57 1.49
N MET A 139 -16.31 10.50 2.67
CA MET A 139 -15.76 9.23 3.18
C MET A 139 -16.86 8.20 3.46
N ALA A 140 -17.97 8.62 4.07
CA ALA A 140 -19.11 7.76 4.36
C ALA A 140 -19.75 7.21 3.07
N SER A 141 -19.90 8.03 2.03
CA SER A 141 -20.44 7.58 0.75
C SER A 141 -19.49 6.62 0.03
N ILE A 142 -18.18 6.85 0.07
CA ILE A 142 -17.17 5.90 -0.45
C ILE A 142 -17.25 4.55 0.30
N VAL A 143 -17.27 4.59 1.64
CA VAL A 143 -17.40 3.38 2.46
C VAL A 143 -18.70 2.64 2.18
N ALA A 144 -19.81 3.36 1.98
CA ALA A 144 -21.10 2.78 1.61
C ALA A 144 -21.01 2.07 0.26
N VAL A 145 -20.49 2.73 -0.78
CA VAL A 145 -20.32 2.14 -2.12
C VAL A 145 -19.52 0.84 -2.03
N PHE A 146 -18.38 0.83 -1.34
CA PHE A 146 -17.55 -0.37 -1.21
C PHE A 146 -18.19 -1.46 -0.36
N SER A 147 -18.85 -1.10 0.74
CA SER A 147 -19.54 -2.08 1.59
C SER A 147 -20.68 -2.77 0.83
N ILE A 148 -21.45 -2.00 0.07
CA ILE A 148 -22.54 -2.53 -0.76
C ILE A 148 -21.97 -3.36 -1.92
N LEU A 149 -20.87 -2.95 -2.54
CA LEU A 149 -20.19 -3.72 -3.58
C LEU A 149 -19.71 -5.09 -3.06
N ILE A 150 -19.20 -5.13 -1.83
CA ILE A 150 -18.82 -6.40 -1.18
C ILE A 150 -20.06 -7.29 -0.97
N VAL A 151 -21.18 -6.74 -0.48
CA VAL A 151 -22.45 -7.47 -0.35
C VAL A 151 -22.96 -7.96 -1.70
N LEU A 152 -22.91 -7.10 -2.73
CA LEU A 152 -23.32 -7.42 -4.10
C LEU A 152 -22.54 -8.62 -4.65
N ILE A 153 -21.23 -8.71 -4.42
CA ILE A 153 -20.41 -9.78 -5.00
C ILE A 153 -20.45 -11.05 -4.15
N PHE A 154 -20.33 -10.92 -2.83
CA PHE A 154 -20.19 -12.06 -1.93
C PHE A 154 -21.52 -12.62 -1.46
N GLY A 155 -22.54 -11.76 -1.26
CA GLY A 155 -23.81 -12.09 -0.63
C GLY A 155 -23.75 -12.01 0.90
N ARG A 156 -24.86 -11.66 1.53
CA ARG A 156 -24.96 -11.48 2.99
C ARG A 156 -24.67 -12.75 3.77
N GLU A 157 -25.17 -13.90 3.31
CA GLU A 157 -24.94 -15.19 3.98
C GLU A 157 -23.45 -15.51 4.09
N PHE A 158 -22.71 -15.38 2.97
CA PHE A 158 -21.26 -15.55 2.95
C PHE A 158 -20.59 -14.58 3.91
N ILE A 159 -20.94 -13.29 3.87
CA ILE A 159 -20.29 -12.27 4.70
C ILE A 159 -20.53 -12.53 6.19
N CYS A 160 -21.75 -12.92 6.58
CA CYS A 160 -22.07 -13.24 7.96
C CYS A 160 -21.30 -14.48 8.43
N ASP A 161 -21.26 -15.55 7.64
CA ASP A 161 -20.54 -16.77 7.99
C ASP A 161 -19.02 -16.55 7.99
N PHE A 162 -18.50 -15.77 7.04
CA PHE A 162 -17.10 -15.36 6.99
C PHE A 162 -16.73 -14.53 8.22
N ALA A 163 -17.52 -13.51 8.57
CA ALA A 163 -17.27 -12.68 9.75
C ALA A 163 -17.27 -13.51 11.05
N ARG A 164 -18.16 -14.51 11.16
CA ARG A 164 -18.20 -15.43 12.31
C ARG A 164 -17.00 -16.38 12.32
N GLY A 165 -16.69 -17.03 11.21
CA GLY A 165 -15.61 -18.01 11.10
C GLY A 165 -14.21 -17.42 11.25
N PHE A 166 -14.05 -16.15 10.84
CA PHE A 166 -12.77 -15.42 10.86
C PHE A 166 -12.74 -14.31 11.91
N LYS A 167 -13.65 -14.28 12.90
CA LYS A 167 -13.74 -13.20 13.91
C LYS A 167 -12.38 -12.91 14.56
N ARG A 168 -11.64 -13.96 14.94
CA ARG A 168 -10.32 -13.82 15.58
C ARG A 168 -9.30 -13.21 14.63
N GLU A 169 -9.22 -13.71 13.40
CA GLU A 169 -8.29 -13.25 12.37
C GLU A 169 -8.59 -11.80 11.97
N ILE A 170 -9.88 -11.45 11.87
CA ILE A 170 -10.33 -10.06 11.63
C ILE A 170 -9.89 -9.16 12.78
N VAL A 171 -10.13 -9.54 14.04
CA VAL A 171 -9.72 -8.74 15.21
C VAL A 171 -8.20 -8.56 15.27
N ILE A 172 -7.42 -9.64 15.08
CA ILE A 172 -5.95 -9.56 15.07
C ILE A 172 -5.48 -8.65 13.93
N SER A 173 -6.02 -8.83 12.73
CA SER A 173 -5.68 -7.99 11.58
C SER A 173 -6.02 -6.53 11.88
N SER A 174 -7.19 -6.25 12.46
CA SER A 174 -7.61 -4.90 12.87
C SER A 174 -6.69 -4.25 13.91
N ILE A 175 -6.18 -5.02 14.86
CA ILE A 175 -5.18 -4.52 15.82
C ILE A 175 -3.87 -4.20 15.10
N LEU A 176 -3.42 -5.09 14.21
CA LEU A 176 -2.21 -4.86 13.41
C LEU A 176 -2.33 -3.60 12.53
N ILE A 177 -3.53 -3.28 12.02
CA ILE A 177 -3.82 -2.03 11.30
C ILE A 177 -3.55 -0.83 12.17
N LEU A 178 -4.18 -0.81 13.34
CA LEU A 178 -4.12 0.33 14.22
C LEU A 178 -2.66 0.58 14.63
N LEU A 179 -1.94 -0.49 14.95
CA LEU A 179 -0.51 -0.43 15.25
C LEU A 179 0.30 0.07 14.04
N TYR A 180 0.09 -0.49 12.85
CA TYR A 180 0.77 -0.06 11.63
C TYR A 180 0.51 1.42 11.34
N TYR A 181 -0.74 1.87 11.46
CA TYR A 181 -1.15 3.25 11.23
C TYR A 181 -0.48 4.20 12.24
N ILE A 182 -0.54 3.88 13.54
CA ILE A 182 0.12 4.67 14.60
C ILE A 182 1.61 4.77 14.32
N VAL A 183 2.25 3.66 13.97
CA VAL A 183 3.69 3.66 13.66
C VAL A 183 3.98 4.48 12.40
N ASN A 184 3.20 4.32 11.33
CA ASN A 184 3.37 5.09 10.09
C ASN A 184 3.24 6.60 10.35
N VAL A 185 2.22 7.04 11.10
CA VAL A 185 2.06 8.43 11.51
C VAL A 185 3.27 8.95 12.29
N ASN A 186 3.88 8.12 13.15
CA ASN A 186 5.06 8.52 13.90
C ASN A 186 6.34 8.54 13.04
N ILE A 187 6.55 7.55 12.17
CA ILE A 187 7.67 7.55 11.20
C ILE A 187 7.55 8.77 10.27
N ARG A 188 6.33 9.14 9.89
CA ARG A 188 6.07 10.36 9.12
C ARG A 188 6.52 11.63 9.80
N LYS A 189 6.56 11.72 11.13
CA LYS A 189 7.13 12.90 11.80
C LYS A 189 8.65 13.00 11.60
N SER A 190 9.32 11.87 11.37
CA SER A 190 10.75 11.82 11.07
C SER A 190 11.10 12.23 9.63
N TRP A 191 10.10 12.55 8.80
CA TRP A 191 10.32 12.87 7.38
C TRP A 191 11.24 14.08 7.18
N GLU A 192 11.19 15.09 8.06
CA GLU A 192 12.01 16.30 7.92
C GLU A 192 13.50 15.97 8.09
N LEU A 193 13.82 15.12 9.07
CA LEU A 193 15.18 14.67 9.30
C LEU A 193 15.71 13.83 8.14
N LEU A 194 14.91 12.87 7.67
CA LEU A 194 15.28 12.00 6.54
C LEU A 194 15.38 12.79 5.23
N GLY A 195 14.44 13.69 4.97
CA GLY A 195 14.41 14.54 3.78
C GLY A 195 15.61 15.47 3.71
N ARG A 196 16.01 16.07 4.83
CA ARG A 196 17.23 16.88 4.92
C ARG A 196 18.48 16.05 4.61
N GLY A 197 18.58 14.85 5.18
CA GLY A 197 19.70 13.95 4.93
C GLY A 197 19.81 13.53 3.47
N ILE A 198 18.69 13.13 2.86
CA ILE A 198 18.60 12.79 1.43
C ILE A 198 19.05 13.98 0.59
N THR A 199 18.44 15.15 0.79
CA THR A 199 18.75 16.37 0.00
C THR A 199 20.24 16.71 0.04
N PHE A 200 20.87 16.58 1.22
CA PHE A 200 22.29 16.84 1.39
C PHE A 200 23.17 15.84 0.64
N ILE A 201 22.87 14.54 0.74
CA ILE A 201 23.64 13.49 0.04
C ILE A 201 23.46 13.63 -1.48
N GLU A 202 22.23 13.84 -1.94
CA GLU A 202 21.90 14.08 -3.33
C GLU A 202 22.64 15.28 -3.91
N TYR A 203 22.66 16.41 -3.19
CA TYR A 203 23.43 17.59 -3.59
C TYR A 203 24.91 17.26 -3.81
N ARG A 204 25.52 16.46 -2.91
CA ARG A 204 26.92 16.04 -3.06
C ARG A 204 27.11 15.15 -4.29
N LEU A 205 26.24 14.16 -4.49
CA LEU A 205 26.30 13.25 -5.65
C LEU A 205 26.13 14.00 -6.98
N LEU A 206 25.17 14.93 -7.07
CA LEU A 206 24.95 15.73 -8.26
C LEU A 206 26.11 16.69 -8.54
N ARG A 207 26.68 17.30 -7.50
CA ARG A 207 27.86 18.15 -7.66
C ARG A 207 29.06 17.35 -8.16
N LEU A 208 29.25 16.11 -7.69
CA LEU A 208 30.29 15.22 -8.19
C LEU A 208 30.08 14.83 -9.67
N THR A 209 28.82 14.67 -10.09
CA THR A 209 28.49 14.16 -11.43
C THR A 209 28.42 15.26 -12.49
N PHE A 210 27.84 16.41 -12.15
CA PHE A 210 27.56 17.50 -13.10
C PHE A 210 28.37 18.77 -12.84
N GLY A 211 29.17 18.83 -11.78
CA GLY A 211 29.97 19.99 -11.37
C GLY A 211 29.16 21.13 -10.75
N GLN A 212 27.94 21.36 -11.24
CA GLN A 212 27.04 22.42 -10.82
C GLN A 212 25.75 21.82 -10.24
N ALA A 213 25.53 21.99 -8.94
CA ALA A 213 24.29 21.66 -8.27
C ALA A 213 23.95 22.78 -7.28
N TYR A 214 22.67 23.02 -7.06
CA TYR A 214 22.20 23.90 -6.00
C TYR A 214 21.15 23.18 -5.16
N MET A 215 21.12 23.55 -3.89
CA MET A 215 20.09 23.12 -2.95
C MET A 215 19.52 24.36 -2.28
N ASN A 216 18.20 24.38 -2.07
CA ASN A 216 17.53 25.38 -1.27
C ASN A 216 16.65 24.66 -0.24
N ILE A 217 16.92 24.91 1.03
CA ILE A 217 16.18 24.35 2.16
C ILE A 217 15.53 25.54 2.87
N THR A 218 14.24 25.76 2.61
CA THR A 218 13.45 26.83 3.23
C THR A 218 12.26 26.21 3.96
N GLY A 219 12.31 26.19 5.29
CA GLY A 219 11.30 25.52 6.12
C GLY A 219 11.14 24.05 5.73
N ASN A 220 9.92 23.66 5.36
CA ASN A 220 9.57 22.30 4.91
C ASN A 220 9.64 22.11 3.38
N SER A 221 10.34 23.00 2.68
CA SER A 221 10.61 22.88 1.24
C SER A 221 12.08 22.50 1.02
N TYR A 222 12.29 21.33 0.43
CA TYR A 222 13.59 20.80 0.05
C TYR A 222 13.71 20.82 -1.46
N MET A 223 14.36 21.84 -2.01
CA MET A 223 14.57 21.97 -3.44
C MET A 223 16.00 21.59 -3.81
N LEU A 224 16.12 20.83 -4.89
CA LEU A 224 17.39 20.36 -5.44
C LEU A 224 17.37 20.58 -6.95
N GLY A 225 18.46 21.10 -7.51
CA GLY A 225 18.55 21.27 -8.95
C GLY A 225 19.97 21.22 -9.50
N THR A 226 20.04 20.93 -10.80
CA THR A 226 21.28 20.90 -11.59
C THR A 226 20.92 21.05 -13.08
N LYS A 227 21.77 21.73 -13.86
CA LYS A 227 21.61 21.90 -15.32
C LYS A 227 20.18 22.25 -15.79
N GLY A 228 19.50 23.14 -15.06
CA GLY A 228 18.14 23.60 -15.40
C GLY A 228 17.01 22.64 -15.01
N PHE A 229 17.31 21.45 -14.49
CA PHE A 229 16.33 20.53 -13.91
C PHE A 229 16.24 20.71 -12.40
N THR A 230 15.03 21.01 -11.89
CA THR A 230 14.77 21.23 -10.46
C THR A 230 13.68 20.29 -9.98
N VAL A 231 13.88 19.70 -8.81
CA VAL A 231 12.86 18.91 -8.12
C VAL A 231 12.68 19.41 -6.70
N SER A 232 11.44 19.32 -6.23
CA SER A 232 11.12 19.48 -4.81
C SER A 232 10.96 18.10 -4.18
N ILE A 233 11.78 17.80 -3.17
CA ILE A 233 11.70 16.56 -2.40
C ILE A 233 10.57 16.72 -1.38
N GLY A 234 9.42 16.14 -1.69
CA GLY A 234 8.26 16.08 -0.79
C GLY A 234 8.32 14.88 0.17
N GLN A 235 7.36 14.81 1.08
CA GLN A 235 7.23 13.71 2.04
C GLN A 235 7.19 12.32 1.37
N LEU A 236 6.49 12.19 0.24
CA LEU A 236 6.41 10.95 -0.55
C LEU A 236 7.77 10.49 -1.12
N CYS A 237 8.77 11.37 -1.17
CA CYS A 237 10.12 11.08 -1.62
C CYS A 237 11.08 10.73 -0.47
N SER A 238 10.68 10.89 0.79
CA SER A 238 11.58 10.80 1.96
C SER A 238 11.91 9.36 2.43
N SER A 239 11.52 8.32 1.68
CA SER A 239 11.58 6.89 2.05
C SER A 239 10.65 6.44 3.18
N VAL A 240 9.91 7.36 3.81
CA VAL A 240 9.05 7.06 4.97
C VAL A 240 8.03 5.96 4.68
N ASP A 241 7.33 6.04 3.55
CA ASP A 241 6.32 5.04 3.21
C ASP A 241 6.94 3.65 2.97
N SER A 242 8.10 3.60 2.32
CA SER A 242 8.85 2.36 2.12
C SER A 242 9.35 1.77 3.44
N MET A 243 9.84 2.60 4.37
CA MET A 243 10.24 2.16 5.72
C MET A 243 9.05 1.63 6.51
N ALA A 244 7.89 2.28 6.42
CA ALA A 244 6.66 1.80 7.04
C ALA A 244 6.25 0.43 6.46
N LEU A 245 6.24 0.28 5.13
CA LEU A 245 5.96 -1.00 4.47
C LEU A 245 6.97 -2.10 4.86
N PHE A 246 8.26 -1.78 4.91
CA PHE A 246 9.30 -2.71 5.36
C PHE A 246 9.07 -3.15 6.80
N LEU A 247 8.78 -2.21 7.70
CA LEU A 247 8.48 -2.51 9.10
C LEU A 247 7.23 -3.38 9.23
N GLY A 248 6.18 -3.09 8.46
CA GLY A 248 4.99 -3.93 8.39
C GLY A 248 5.35 -5.36 8.00
N LEU A 249 6.09 -5.54 6.91
CA LEU A 249 6.54 -6.86 6.45
C LEU A 249 7.42 -7.56 7.49
N TYR A 250 8.32 -6.82 8.14
CA TYR A 250 9.18 -7.33 9.21
C TYR A 250 8.37 -7.83 10.41
N ILE A 251 7.38 -7.05 10.88
CA ILE A 251 6.47 -7.46 11.97
C ILE A 251 5.65 -8.67 11.54
N LEU A 252 5.14 -8.69 10.31
CA LEU A 252 4.34 -9.80 9.80
C LEU A 252 5.14 -11.11 9.85
N ILE A 253 6.38 -11.11 9.35
CA ILE A 253 7.26 -12.28 9.39
C ILE A 253 7.59 -12.67 10.84
N LEU A 254 7.91 -11.69 11.69
CA LEU A 254 8.14 -11.90 13.12
C LEU A 254 6.93 -12.55 13.82
N CYS A 255 5.71 -12.14 13.49
CA CYS A 255 4.48 -12.72 14.05
C CYS A 255 4.18 -14.12 13.53
N ILE A 256 4.35 -14.37 12.23
CA ILE A 256 4.07 -15.67 11.61
C ILE A 256 5.03 -16.73 12.14
N ASP A 257 6.33 -16.43 12.15
CA ASP A 257 7.37 -17.38 12.54
C ASP A 257 7.86 -17.19 13.98
N TRP A 258 7.08 -16.50 14.84
CA TRP A 258 7.46 -16.09 16.20
C TRP A 258 8.10 -17.20 17.06
N ARG A 259 7.62 -18.44 16.90
CA ARG A 259 8.11 -19.62 17.63
C ARG A 259 9.39 -20.22 17.05
N HIS A 260 9.65 -19.96 15.78
CA HIS A 260 10.72 -20.59 15.03
C HIS A 260 11.92 -19.68 14.81
N ILE A 261 11.80 -18.36 14.98
CA ILE A 261 12.92 -17.42 14.73
C ILE A 261 13.76 -17.09 15.96
N ASN A 262 15.05 -16.81 15.73
CA ASN A 262 15.91 -16.24 16.77
C ASN A 262 15.65 -14.72 16.90
N LYS A 263 15.01 -14.33 18.01
CA LYS A 263 14.60 -12.93 18.28
C LYS A 263 15.76 -11.94 18.28
N LEU A 264 16.93 -12.34 18.80
CA LEU A 264 18.11 -11.47 18.84
C LEU A 264 18.64 -11.21 17.44
N ARG A 265 18.75 -12.25 16.61
CA ARG A 265 19.18 -12.09 15.20
C ARG A 265 18.18 -11.26 14.40
N MET A 266 16.90 -11.47 14.63
CA MET A 266 15.84 -10.68 14.00
C MET A 266 15.98 -9.20 14.36
N ALA A 267 16.13 -8.87 15.65
CA ALA A 267 16.36 -7.50 16.11
C ALA A 267 17.63 -6.88 15.51
N LEU A 268 18.72 -7.66 15.36
CA LEU A 268 19.97 -7.18 14.78
C LEU A 268 19.86 -6.82 13.29
N ILE A 269 19.04 -7.53 12.50
CA ILE A 269 18.88 -7.21 11.07
C ILE A 269 17.93 -6.05 10.81
N PHE A 270 17.12 -5.64 11.80
CA PHE A 270 16.13 -4.58 11.64
C PHE A 270 16.76 -3.25 11.23
N LEU A 271 17.80 -2.81 11.97
CA LEU A 271 18.45 -1.53 11.72
C LEU A 271 19.20 -1.51 10.37
N PRO A 272 20.00 -2.53 10.00
CA PRO A 272 20.55 -2.65 8.65
C PRO A 272 19.49 -2.63 7.54
N GLY A 273 18.32 -3.24 7.77
CA GLY A 273 17.21 -3.22 6.82
C GLY A 273 16.69 -1.80 6.54
N LEU A 274 16.48 -1.00 7.58
CA LEU A 274 16.08 0.39 7.43
C LEU A 274 17.17 1.26 6.78
N ILE A 275 18.42 1.08 7.18
CA ILE A 275 19.55 1.83 6.62
C ILE A 275 19.72 1.53 5.13
N THR A 276 19.71 0.25 4.74
CA THR A 276 19.83 -0.13 3.33
C THR A 276 18.67 0.42 2.50
N LEU A 277 17.46 0.42 3.03
CA LEU A 277 16.29 0.97 2.34
C LEU A 277 16.39 2.49 2.15
N TYR A 278 16.90 3.20 3.15
CA TYR A 278 17.19 4.63 3.06
C TYR A 278 18.18 4.93 1.92
N PHE A 279 19.27 4.15 1.82
CA PHE A 279 20.24 4.29 0.72
C PHE A 279 19.67 3.92 -0.65
N VAL A 280 18.81 2.91 -0.74
CA VAL A 280 18.09 2.60 -1.99
C VAL A 280 17.24 3.79 -2.44
N ASN A 281 16.62 4.52 -1.52
CA ASN A 281 15.85 5.72 -1.87
C ASN A 281 16.72 6.92 -2.27
N ILE A 282 17.91 7.07 -1.70
CA ILE A 282 18.92 8.03 -2.20
C ILE A 282 19.23 7.68 -3.66
N ILE A 283 19.68 6.44 -3.94
CA ILE A 283 19.97 6.01 -5.31
C ILE A 283 18.80 6.25 -6.26
N ARG A 284 17.55 6.02 -5.81
CA ARG A 284 16.35 6.32 -6.59
C ARG A 284 16.25 7.80 -6.98
N ILE A 285 16.41 8.72 -6.04
CA ILE A 285 16.29 10.16 -6.30
C ILE A 285 17.44 10.63 -7.18
N TYR A 286 18.65 10.16 -6.91
CA TYR A 286 19.81 10.44 -7.74
C TYR A 286 19.58 10.01 -9.21
N LEU A 287 19.11 8.78 -9.43
CA LEU A 287 18.78 8.29 -10.77
C LEU A 287 17.66 9.11 -11.42
N LEU A 288 16.65 9.53 -10.66
CA LEU A 288 15.59 10.41 -11.17
C LEU A 288 16.18 11.74 -11.68
N MET A 289 17.09 12.33 -10.92
CA MET A 289 17.77 13.58 -11.30
C MET A 289 18.64 13.40 -12.55
N VAL A 290 19.46 12.34 -12.60
CA VAL A 290 20.30 12.03 -13.74
C VAL A 290 19.46 11.82 -15.01
N MET A 291 18.38 11.05 -14.92
CA MET A 291 17.47 10.79 -16.04
C MET A 291 16.71 12.05 -16.47
N GLY A 292 16.33 12.92 -15.52
CA GLY A 292 15.68 14.19 -15.82
C GLY A 292 16.58 15.16 -16.58
N VAL A 293 17.88 15.14 -16.30
CA VAL A 293 18.89 15.97 -16.98
C VAL A 293 19.29 15.40 -18.34
N ILE A 294 19.51 14.09 -18.44
CA ILE A 294 20.08 13.46 -19.65
C ILE A 294 19.00 13.09 -20.67
N ILE A 295 17.83 12.62 -20.23
CA ILE A 295 16.78 12.11 -21.12
C ILE A 295 15.68 13.14 -21.31
N SER A 296 14.84 13.36 -20.29
CA SER A 296 13.85 14.42 -20.29
C SER A 296 13.21 14.61 -18.91
N PRO A 297 12.85 15.86 -18.55
CA PRO A 297 12.08 16.16 -17.35
C PRO A 297 10.73 15.43 -17.27
N SER A 298 10.03 15.32 -18.40
CA SER A 298 8.70 14.69 -18.46
C SER A 298 8.77 13.18 -18.21
N PHE A 299 9.81 12.51 -18.72
CA PHE A 299 10.05 11.09 -18.45
C PHE A 299 10.37 10.85 -16.97
N ALA A 300 11.23 11.69 -16.38
CA ALA A 300 11.64 11.55 -14.99
C ALA A 300 10.49 11.75 -14.00
N VAL A 301 9.68 12.81 -14.19
CA VAL A 301 8.57 13.14 -13.28
C VAL A 301 7.36 12.22 -13.50
N GLY A 302 7.08 11.84 -14.75
CA GLY A 302 5.93 11.00 -15.07
C GLY A 302 6.18 9.52 -14.77
N LEU A 303 7.01 8.88 -15.59
CA LEU A 303 7.12 7.43 -15.60
C LEU A 303 8.08 6.90 -14.52
N PHE A 304 9.22 7.56 -14.34
CA PHE A 304 10.24 7.10 -13.41
C PHE A 304 9.83 7.33 -11.96
N HIS A 305 9.36 8.54 -11.62
CA HIS A 305 8.93 8.87 -10.26
C HIS A 305 7.85 7.93 -9.72
N SER A 306 6.84 7.64 -10.53
CA SER A 306 5.70 6.79 -10.16
C SER A 306 6.06 5.30 -10.08
N ASN A 307 6.98 4.79 -10.92
CA ASN A 307 7.22 3.34 -11.01
C ASN A 307 8.50 2.85 -10.31
N ALA A 308 9.54 3.67 -10.26
CA ALA A 308 10.84 3.24 -9.71
C ALA A 308 10.75 2.96 -8.20
N GLY A 309 9.90 3.68 -7.47
CA GLY A 309 9.77 3.54 -6.02
C GLY A 309 9.35 2.14 -5.59
N TRP A 310 8.23 1.64 -6.14
CA TRP A 310 7.71 0.33 -5.76
C TRP A 310 8.59 -0.82 -6.30
N THR A 311 9.17 -0.65 -7.49
CA THR A 311 10.06 -1.66 -8.07
C THR A 311 11.33 -1.84 -7.23
N LEU A 312 12.01 -0.74 -6.87
CA LEU A 312 13.21 -0.80 -6.03
C LEU A 312 12.90 -1.33 -4.63
N PHE A 313 11.73 -0.99 -4.06
CA PHE A 313 11.29 -1.53 -2.79
C PHE A 313 11.09 -3.05 -2.83
N ILE A 314 10.46 -3.59 -3.88
CA ILE A 314 10.28 -5.03 -4.05
C ILE A 314 11.63 -5.73 -4.20
N LEU A 315 12.51 -5.19 -5.05
CA LEU A 315 13.85 -5.75 -5.25
C LEU A 315 14.66 -5.75 -3.94
N HIS A 316 14.66 -4.64 -3.20
CA HIS A 316 15.27 -4.55 -1.88
C HIS A 316 14.70 -5.58 -0.92
N SER A 317 13.37 -5.69 -0.82
CA SER A 317 12.70 -6.62 0.08
C SER A 317 13.08 -8.08 -0.23
N ILE A 318 13.06 -8.47 -1.51
CA ILE A 318 13.45 -9.81 -1.93
C ILE A 318 14.91 -10.08 -1.59
N ALA A 319 15.82 -9.15 -1.92
CA ALA A 319 17.23 -9.29 -1.64
C ALA A 319 17.51 -9.41 -0.14
N PHE A 320 16.93 -8.50 0.66
CA PHE A 320 17.06 -8.48 2.12
C PHE A 320 16.58 -9.79 2.76
N TRP A 321 15.35 -10.22 2.45
CA TRP A 321 14.82 -11.45 3.04
C TRP A 321 15.54 -12.68 2.54
N SER A 322 15.94 -12.76 1.27
CA SER A 322 16.70 -13.91 0.76
C SER A 322 18.06 -14.08 1.46
N LEU A 323 18.71 -12.97 1.81
CA LEU A 323 20.01 -12.97 2.47
C LEU A 323 19.90 -13.27 3.98
N PHE A 324 18.98 -12.59 4.67
CA PHE A 324 18.94 -12.61 6.13
C PHE A 324 17.98 -13.63 6.73
N TYR A 325 16.92 -14.04 6.01
CA TYR A 325 15.96 -15.02 6.52
C TYR A 325 16.60 -16.37 6.90
N PRO A 326 17.52 -16.95 6.10
CA PRO A 326 18.21 -18.19 6.49
C PRO A 326 19.07 -18.06 7.75
N TRP A 327 19.56 -16.85 8.06
CA TRP A 327 20.37 -16.58 9.24
C TRP A 327 19.55 -16.42 10.52
N VAL A 328 18.35 -15.83 10.40
CA VAL A 328 17.40 -15.65 11.51
C VAL A 328 16.76 -16.98 11.91
N MET A 329 16.54 -17.88 10.94
CA MET A 329 16.04 -19.22 11.23
C MET A 329 17.12 -20.03 11.97
N PRO A 330 16.82 -20.59 13.16
CA PRO A 330 17.67 -21.56 13.81
C PRO A 330 17.95 -22.69 12.83
N ARG A 331 19.23 -23.00 12.62
CA ARG A 331 19.58 -24.30 12.04
C ARG A 331 18.93 -25.33 12.95
N SER A 332 18.04 -26.17 12.42
CA SER A 332 17.58 -27.35 13.16
C SER A 332 18.86 -28.05 13.63
N ARG A 333 19.14 -28.01 14.94
CA ARG A 333 20.14 -28.92 15.52
C ARG A 333 19.68 -30.30 15.06
N GLY A 334 20.54 -30.98 14.31
CA GLY A 334 20.15 -32.20 13.60
C GLY A 334 19.38 -33.13 14.52
N ALA A 335 18.26 -33.64 14.00
CA ALA A 335 17.86 -35.00 14.33
C ALA A 335 19.09 -35.88 14.02
N GLY A 336 19.82 -36.23 15.07
CA GLY A 336 21.20 -36.67 14.97
C GLY A 336 21.85 -36.73 16.34
N ARG A 337 21.18 -37.41 17.27
CA ARG A 337 21.74 -38.37 18.22
C ARG A 337 20.60 -39.15 18.85
#